data_AF-A0A1A8Z9Z9-F1
#
_entry.id   AF-A0A1A8Z9Z9-F1
#
_cell.length_a   1.000
_cell.length_b   1.000
_cell.length_c   1.000
_cell.angle_alpha   90.00
_cell.angle_beta   90.00
_cell.angle_gamma   90.00
#
_symmetry.space_group_name_H-M   'P 1'
#
loop_
_entity.id
_entity.type
_entity.pdbx_description
1 polymer ?
#
loop_
_entity_poly.entity_id
_entity_poly.type
_entity_poly.pdbx_seq_one_letter_code
_entity_poly.pdbx_strand_id
1 'polypeptide(L)'
;MHADPDGVLPARSTAADPAAVATATRFVARWARSDLPTAQWRADVRLYAVPGYADLLDTVDPANVPATRITAPGRIVTATQERAEVDVGTDAGVLRVVCVRDGQRWLVATVGMPEVTRR
;
A
#
# COMPACT_ATOMS: atom_id res chain seq x y z
N MET A 1 49.03 -3.28 -10.35
CA MET A 1 47.87 -4.01 -10.90
C MET A 1 46.81 -4.04 -9.82
N HIS A 2 45.69 -3.43 -10.15
CA HIS A 2 44.54 -3.07 -9.34
C HIS A 2 43.66 -4.30 -9.05
N ALA A 3 43.22 -4.47 -7.80
CA ALA A 3 41.80 -4.63 -7.43
C ALA A 3 41.63 -4.71 -5.89
N ASP A 4 41.17 -3.57 -5.35
CA ASP A 4 40.19 -3.34 -4.28
C ASP A 4 40.18 -4.19 -2.98
N PRO A 5 40.54 -3.59 -1.84
CA PRO A 5 40.17 -4.02 -0.49
C PRO A 5 38.94 -3.26 0.00
N ASP A 6 37.72 -3.64 -0.41
CA ASP A 6 36.53 -3.19 0.31
C ASP A 6 35.40 -4.19 0.12
N GLY A 7 35.17 -4.98 1.17
CA GLY A 7 33.98 -5.78 1.34
C GLY A 7 32.78 -4.86 1.55
N VAL A 8 32.31 -4.25 0.47
CA VAL A 8 31.00 -3.61 0.45
C VAL A 8 29.99 -4.76 0.50
N LEU A 9 29.60 -5.15 1.70
CA LEU A 9 28.27 -5.73 1.89
C LEU A 9 27.33 -4.76 1.16
N PRO A 10 26.51 -5.21 0.18
CA PRO A 10 25.54 -4.31 -0.40
C PRO A 10 24.77 -3.75 0.79
N ALA A 11 24.77 -2.43 0.93
CA ALA A 11 23.86 -1.79 1.84
C ALA A 11 22.49 -2.34 1.46
N ARG A 12 21.95 -3.28 2.26
CA ARG A 12 20.52 -3.56 2.25
C ARG A 12 19.94 -2.31 2.85
N SER A 13 19.88 -1.28 2.02
CA SER A 13 19.30 -0.02 2.36
C SER A 13 17.96 -0.38 2.98
N THR A 14 17.68 0.17 4.14
CA THR A 14 16.34 0.42 4.66
C THR A 14 15.48 1.26 3.69
N ALA A 15 15.90 1.37 2.42
CA ALA A 15 15.15 1.85 1.30
C ALA A 15 13.93 0.93 1.15
N ALA A 16 12.79 1.44 1.59
CA ALA A 16 11.73 1.68 0.64
C ALA A 16 11.61 0.58 -0.42
N ASP A 17 11.01 -0.57 -0.06
CA ASP A 17 10.83 -1.66 -1.01
C ASP A 17 9.88 -1.18 -2.13
N PRO A 18 10.33 -1.07 -3.39
CA PRO A 18 9.46 -0.65 -4.49
C PRO A 18 8.26 -1.59 -4.66
N ALA A 19 8.36 -2.84 -4.21
CA ALA A 19 7.24 -3.77 -4.18
C ALA A 19 6.14 -3.37 -3.20
N ALA A 20 6.48 -2.71 -2.08
CA ALA A 20 5.50 -2.19 -1.14
C ALA A 20 4.67 -1.05 -1.77
N VAL A 21 5.33 -0.13 -2.48
CA VAL A 21 4.66 0.95 -3.22
C VAL A 21 3.80 0.41 -4.34
N ALA A 22 4.30 -0.56 -5.10
CA ALA A 22 3.54 -1.21 -6.15
C ALA A 22 2.29 -1.90 -5.60
N THR A 23 2.41 -2.58 -4.45
CA THR A 23 1.29 -3.23 -3.77
C THR A 23 0.26 -2.21 -3.30
N ALA A 24 0.69 -1.14 -2.61
CA ALA A 24 -0.19 -0.07 -2.15
C ALA A 24 -0.93 0.59 -3.32
N THR A 25 -0.21 0.92 -4.39
CA THR A 25 -0.78 1.56 -5.59
C THR A 25 -1.79 0.64 -6.28
N ARG A 26 -1.49 -0.66 -6.43
CA ARG A 26 -2.40 -1.65 -7.03
C ARG A 26 -3.65 -1.85 -6.19
N PHE A 27 -3.50 -1.94 -4.87
CA PHE A 27 -4.63 -2.00 -3.95
C PHE A 27 -5.52 -0.77 -4.10
N VAL A 28 -4.98 0.45 -4.03
CA VAL A 28 -5.78 1.69 -4.16
C VAL A 28 -6.47 1.77 -5.52
N ALA A 29 -5.82 1.32 -6.59
CA ALA A 29 -6.42 1.30 -7.92
C ALA A 29 -7.62 0.36 -8.05
N ARG A 30 -7.71 -0.69 -7.20
CA ARG A 30 -8.89 -1.58 -7.10
C ARG A 30 -9.90 -1.04 -6.08
N TRP A 31 -9.42 -0.54 -4.95
CA TRP A 31 -10.24 0.07 -3.91
C TRP A 31 -11.07 1.25 -4.45
N ALA A 32 -10.49 2.08 -5.31
CA ALA A 32 -11.16 3.21 -5.94
C ALA A 32 -12.18 2.84 -7.04
N ARG A 33 -12.45 1.54 -7.28
CA ARG A 33 -13.42 1.07 -8.27
C ARG A 33 -14.81 0.89 -7.66
N SER A 34 -15.37 1.98 -7.16
CA SER A 34 -16.72 1.98 -6.58
C SER A 34 -17.84 1.67 -7.60
N ASP A 35 -17.52 1.66 -8.89
CA ASP A 35 -18.41 1.29 -10.00
C ASP A 35 -18.63 -0.22 -10.15
N LEU A 36 -17.77 -1.05 -9.54
CA LEU A 36 -17.86 -2.51 -9.66
C LEU A 36 -18.94 -3.09 -8.72
N PRO A 37 -19.53 -4.26 -9.09
CA PRO A 37 -20.36 -5.02 -8.16
C PRO A 37 -19.61 -5.34 -6.87
N THR A 38 -20.28 -5.18 -5.72
CA THR A 38 -19.68 -5.36 -4.38
C THR A 38 -18.87 -6.64 -4.22
N ALA A 39 -19.38 -7.77 -4.71
CA ALA A 39 -18.66 -9.06 -4.63
C ALA A 39 -17.37 -9.06 -5.47
N GLN A 40 -17.39 -8.45 -6.65
CA GLN A 40 -16.21 -8.32 -7.51
C GLN A 40 -15.18 -7.39 -6.89
N TRP A 41 -15.63 -6.23 -6.38
CA TRP A 41 -14.77 -5.27 -5.70
C TRP A 41 -14.04 -5.92 -4.52
N ARG A 42 -14.78 -6.63 -3.65
CA ARG A 42 -14.22 -7.36 -2.49
C ARG A 42 -13.21 -8.41 -2.91
N ALA A 43 -13.53 -9.20 -3.93
CA ALA A 43 -12.63 -10.20 -4.49
C ALA A 43 -11.33 -9.60 -5.06
N ASP A 44 -11.38 -8.39 -5.62
CA ASP A 44 -10.21 -7.72 -6.17
C ASP A 44 -9.33 -7.10 -5.09
N VAL A 45 -9.91 -6.46 -4.07
CA VAL A 45 -9.14 -5.82 -2.99
C VAL A 45 -8.52 -6.83 -2.03
N ARG A 46 -9.20 -7.95 -1.75
CA ARG A 46 -8.71 -8.97 -0.80
C ARG A 46 -7.39 -9.62 -1.22
N LEU A 47 -7.09 -9.66 -2.53
CA LEU A 47 -5.85 -10.25 -3.07
C LEU A 47 -4.58 -9.53 -2.61
N TYR A 48 -4.73 -8.30 -2.14
CA TYR A 48 -3.65 -7.45 -1.67
C TYR A 48 -3.68 -7.27 -0.16
N ALA A 49 -4.72 -7.72 0.55
CA ALA A 49 -4.89 -7.48 1.97
C ALA A 49 -4.39 -8.66 2.82
N VAL A 50 -3.92 -8.37 4.03
CA VAL A 50 -3.73 -9.41 5.05
C VAL A 50 -5.09 -10.02 5.44
N PRO A 51 -5.16 -11.29 5.91
CA PRO A 51 -6.43 -11.97 6.17
C PRO A 51 -7.40 -11.16 7.05
N GLY A 52 -6.94 -10.65 8.19
CA GLY A 52 -7.78 -9.86 9.09
C GLY A 52 -8.29 -8.55 8.50
N TYR A 53 -7.55 -7.95 7.54
CA TYR A 53 -8.01 -6.76 6.84
C TYR A 53 -8.95 -7.12 5.68
N ALA A 54 -8.76 -8.27 5.03
CA ALA A 54 -9.68 -8.80 4.03
C ALA A 54 -11.08 -9.04 4.63
N ASP A 55 -11.16 -9.65 5.82
CA ASP A 55 -12.43 -9.83 6.55
C ASP A 55 -13.14 -8.49 6.82
N LEU A 56 -12.38 -7.44 7.16
CA LEU A 56 -12.96 -6.10 7.33
C LEU A 56 -13.48 -5.54 6.00
N LEU A 57 -12.71 -5.67 4.91
CA LEU A 57 -13.12 -5.23 3.57
C LEU A 57 -14.38 -5.95 3.07
N ASP A 58 -14.63 -7.18 3.50
CA ASP A 58 -15.86 -7.92 3.19
C ASP A 58 -17.12 -7.31 3.82
N THR A 59 -16.97 -6.42 4.80
CA THR A 59 -18.08 -5.63 5.37
C THR A 59 -18.28 -4.29 4.68
N VAL A 60 -17.33 -3.85 3.84
CA VAL A 60 -17.37 -2.54 3.18
C VAL A 60 -18.30 -2.57 1.98
N ASP A 61 -19.15 -1.57 1.87
CA ASP A 61 -19.87 -1.25 0.64
C ASP A 61 -19.00 -0.33 -0.23
N PRO A 62 -18.66 -0.71 -1.48
CA PRO A 62 -17.86 0.12 -2.38
C PRO A 62 -18.47 1.49 -2.66
N ALA A 63 -19.80 1.67 -2.54
CA ALA A 63 -20.45 2.96 -2.71
C ALA A 63 -20.04 4.00 -1.64
N ASN A 64 -19.50 3.54 -0.51
CA ASN A 64 -18.96 4.41 0.55
C ASN A 64 -17.52 4.86 0.28
N VAL A 65 -16.88 4.38 -0.79
CA VAL A 65 -15.53 4.78 -1.17
C VAL A 65 -15.60 6.09 -1.96
N PRO A 66 -15.09 7.21 -1.41
CA PRO A 66 -15.20 8.51 -2.09
C PRO A 66 -14.22 8.64 -3.26
N ALA A 67 -13.13 7.88 -3.28
CA ALA A 67 -12.14 7.94 -4.35
C ALA A 67 -12.59 7.11 -5.56
N THR A 68 -12.45 7.67 -6.76
CA THR A 68 -12.76 6.98 -8.02
C THR A 68 -11.52 6.72 -8.87
N ARG A 69 -10.41 7.44 -8.62
CA ARG A 69 -9.16 7.29 -9.36
C ARG A 69 -7.93 7.76 -8.58
N ILE A 70 -6.78 7.22 -8.97
CA ILE A 70 -5.48 7.72 -8.53
C ILE A 70 -5.13 8.99 -9.32
N THR A 71 -4.70 10.03 -8.61
CA THR A 71 -4.28 11.32 -9.16
C THR A 71 -2.78 11.56 -9.03
N ALA A 72 -2.11 10.90 -8.07
CA ALA A 72 -0.67 10.97 -7.86
C ALA A 72 -0.09 9.60 -7.50
N PRO A 73 1.15 9.29 -7.93
CA PRO A 73 1.80 8.02 -7.65
C PRO A 73 2.03 7.82 -6.15
N GLY A 74 2.13 6.55 -5.72
CA GLY A 74 2.45 6.21 -4.34
C GLY A 74 3.82 6.74 -3.92
N ARG A 75 3.86 7.49 -2.82
CA ARG A 75 5.07 8.02 -2.19
C ARG A 75 5.29 7.38 -0.83
N ILE A 76 6.49 6.87 -0.60
CA ILE A 76 6.84 6.29 0.70
C ILE A 76 6.98 7.41 1.73
N VAL A 77 6.27 7.26 2.84
CA VAL A 77 6.34 8.12 4.02
C VAL A 77 7.36 7.58 5.01
N THR A 78 7.28 6.28 5.29
CA THR A 78 8.19 5.57 6.20
C THR A 78 8.28 4.11 5.75
N ALA A 79 9.46 3.51 5.86
CA ALA A 79 9.63 2.10 5.54
C ALA A 79 10.68 1.44 6.44
N THR A 80 10.39 0.20 6.83
CA THR A 80 11.27 -0.76 7.49
C THR A 80 11.30 -2.04 6.66
N GLN A 81 12.05 -3.05 7.12
CA GLN A 81 12.12 -4.34 6.43
C GLN A 81 10.79 -5.11 6.40
N GLU A 82 9.89 -4.82 7.34
CA GLU A 82 8.65 -5.57 7.55
C GLU A 82 7.38 -4.70 7.41
N ARG A 83 7.53 -3.37 7.36
CA ARG A 83 6.40 -2.43 7.28
C ARG A 83 6.74 -1.25 6.38
N ALA A 84 5.80 -0.81 5.57
CA ALA A 84 5.94 0.40 4.77
C ALA A 84 4.65 1.20 4.78
N GLU A 85 4.76 2.53 4.86
CA GLU A 85 3.65 3.46 4.80
C GLU A 85 3.78 4.27 3.51
N VAL A 86 2.72 4.25 2.71
CA VAL A 86 2.70 4.81 1.36
C VAL A 86 1.51 5.75 1.23
N ASP A 87 1.78 7.01 0.91
CA ASP A 87 0.76 7.99 0.55
C ASP A 87 0.42 7.85 -0.93
N VAL A 88 -0.85 7.63 -1.26
CA VAL A 88 -1.36 7.57 -2.63
C VAL A 88 -2.37 8.70 -2.82
N GLY A 89 -2.12 9.56 -3.81
CA GLY A 89 -3.04 10.65 -4.13
C GLY A 89 -4.23 10.13 -4.94
N THR A 90 -5.44 10.49 -4.51
CA THR A 90 -6.69 10.20 -5.21
C THR A 90 -7.46 11.49 -5.50
N ASP A 91 -8.55 11.39 -6.25
CA ASP A 91 -9.49 12.50 -6.49
C ASP A 91 -10.28 12.90 -5.24
N ALA A 92 -10.33 12.04 -4.21
CA ALA A 92 -10.95 12.32 -2.93
C ALA A 92 -9.96 12.74 -1.82
N GLY A 93 -8.68 12.93 -2.16
CA GLY A 93 -7.61 13.29 -1.23
C GLY A 93 -6.48 12.25 -1.18
N VAL A 94 -5.56 12.40 -0.23
CA VAL A 94 -4.44 11.47 -0.04
C VAL A 94 -4.86 10.33 0.88
N LEU A 95 -4.52 9.11 0.51
CA LEU A 95 -4.70 7.91 1.33
C LEU A 95 -3.35 7.44 1.86
N ARG A 96 -3.30 7.13 3.16
CA ARG A 96 -2.19 6.44 3.82
C ARG A 96 -2.46 4.95 3.76
N VAL A 97 -1.65 4.22 3.00
CA VAL A 97 -1.69 2.76 2.92
C VAL A 97 -0.55 2.20 3.77
N VAL A 98 -0.89 1.32 4.72
CA VAL A 98 0.09 0.59 5.50
C VAL A 98 0.24 -0.80 4.91
N CYS A 99 1.44 -1.11 4.45
CA CYS A 99 1.83 -2.43 3.96
C CYS A 99 2.69 -3.14 5.01
N VAL A 100 2.52 -4.44 5.13
CA VAL A 100 3.36 -5.34 5.93
C VAL A 100 3.92 -6.44 5.05
N ARG A 101 5.10 -6.95 5.42
CA ARG A 101 5.75 -8.04 4.71
C ARG A 101 5.27 -9.38 5.24
N ASP A 102 4.77 -10.22 4.35
CA ASP A 102 4.42 -11.62 4.58
C ASP A 102 5.34 -12.50 3.71
N GLY A 103 6.41 -13.00 4.31
CA GLY A 103 7.48 -13.71 3.61
C GLY A 103 8.14 -12.87 2.50
N GLN A 104 7.87 -13.23 1.24
CA GLN A 104 8.39 -12.52 0.06
C GLN A 104 7.37 -11.56 -0.58
N ARG A 105 6.18 -11.42 0.01
CA ARG A 105 5.11 -10.57 -0.51
C ARG A 105 4.86 -9.40 0.43
N TRP A 106 4.40 -8.29 -0.14
CA TRP A 106 3.81 -7.19 0.61
C TRP A 106 2.30 -7.32 0.56
N LEU A 107 1.65 -7.05 1.68
CA LEU A 107 0.20 -7.04 1.82
C LEU A 107 -0.23 -5.78 2.56
N VAL A 108 -1.42 -5.28 2.27
CA VAL A 108 -2.03 -4.12 2.91
C VAL A 108 -2.63 -4.57 4.24
N ALA A 109 -2.18 -3.93 5.31
CA ALA A 109 -2.71 -4.11 6.65
C ALA A 109 -3.87 -3.14 6.93
N THR A 110 -3.82 -1.94 6.36
CA THR A 110 -4.90 -0.96 6.46
C THR A 110 -4.76 0.14 5.41
N VAL A 111 -5.87 0.77 5.03
CA VAL A 111 -5.91 2.07 4.34
C VAL A 111 -6.77 3.04 5.13
N GLY A 112 -6.33 4.29 5.20
CA GLY A 112 -7.08 5.36 5.83
C GLY A 112 -6.63 6.72 5.32
N MET A 113 -7.23 7.77 5.88
CA MET A 113 -6.69 9.12 5.71
C MET A 113 -5.39 9.24 6.49
N PRO A 114 -4.40 10.00 5.98
CA PRO A 114 -3.23 10.34 6.77
C PRO A 114 -3.71 11.05 8.03
N GLU A 115 -3.32 10.53 9.20
CA GLU A 115 -3.62 11.18 10.46
C GLU A 115 -3.04 12.60 10.44
N VAL A 116 -3.91 13.61 10.50
CA VAL A 116 -3.47 14.97 10.77
C VAL A 116 -3.23 15.00 12.27
N THR A 117 -1.98 14.84 12.70
CA THR A 117 -1.62 14.97 14.11
C THR A 117 -1.98 16.40 14.53
N ARG A 118 -3.18 16.58 15.12
CA ARG A 118 -3.52 17.84 15.80
C ARG A 118 -2.63 17.90 17.03
N ARG A 119 -1.67 18.83 16.99
CA ARG A 119 -0.93 19.27 18.17
C ARG A 119 -1.83 20.09 19.08
#